data_AF-A0AAV2QEL0-F1
#
_entry.id   AF-A0AAV2QEL0-F1
#
_cell.length_a   1.000
_cell.length_b   1.000
_cell.length_c   1.000
_cell.angle_alpha   90.00
_cell.angle_beta   90.00
_cell.angle_gamma   90.00
#
_symmetry.space_group_name_H-M   'P 1'
#
loop_
_entity.id
_entity.type
_entity.pdbx_description
1 polymer ?
#
loop_
_entity_poly.entity_id
_entity_poly.type
_entity_poly.pdbx_seq_one_letter_code
_entity_poly.pdbx_strand_id
1 'polypeptide(L)'
;VRLILNKVLPSAIVDQMRDSPGTAVHIYESQHENPDLIWTDDSRIKVSQTVTRWTNDLYNAQRDDPNSIWKFPEEVSLSGTSGEVVVGGVYLRLLQANPSWVLRKPKQFVCDLFDALLDILAKGGGTGDGETLELIVSTMVAVLSAQRPLLEYLSALGHIPRVTNYLSSKSLPVVRAATLATHQFTNNQMCGSVLESTDVIAGLVAAMKLRPDMVGVACESLHNLFSGSSSNALVDQGMKASLIPFLLGLLEAKLKVRNPASTKAQIVTCLKTMAASPLHSEQVAAILDKSSVWKEYKDQNHGLFLEDSPARREGIEGAPRGVAGYLTQGQRPMPATPPPAHINTNTQLELP
;
A
#
# COMPACT_ATOMS: atom_id res chain seq x y z
N VAL A 1 -12.82 7.74 -30.50
CA VAL A 1 -12.43 6.31 -30.62
C VAL A 1 -12.00 5.70 -29.28
N ARG A 2 -10.93 6.15 -28.62
CA ARG A 2 -10.45 5.58 -27.33
C ARG A 2 -11.53 5.44 -26.25
N LEU A 3 -12.33 6.48 -26.05
CA LEU A 3 -13.44 6.47 -25.06
C LEU A 3 -14.47 5.38 -25.35
N ILE A 4 -14.74 5.10 -26.63
CA ILE A 4 -15.68 4.05 -27.05
C ILE A 4 -15.05 2.67 -26.82
N LEU A 5 -13.78 2.49 -27.18
CA LEU A 5 -13.06 1.23 -26.97
C LEU A 5 -12.96 0.87 -25.48
N ASN A 6 -12.75 1.84 -24.60
CA ASN A 6 -12.72 1.62 -23.15
C ASN A 6 -14.06 1.16 -22.55
N LYS A 7 -15.19 1.31 -23.27
CA LYS A 7 -16.48 0.73 -22.85
C LYS A 7 -16.61 -0.76 -23.18
N VAL A 8 -15.79 -1.24 -24.12
CA VAL A 8 -15.83 -2.60 -24.66
C VAL A 8 -14.67 -3.44 -24.13
N LEU A 9 -13.48 -2.85 -24.04
CA LEU A 9 -12.22 -3.50 -23.67
C LEU A 9 -11.59 -2.83 -22.44
N PRO A 10 -10.84 -3.59 -21.62
CA PRO A 10 -10.03 -3.02 -20.55
C PRO A 10 -9.05 -1.96 -21.06
N SER A 11 -8.90 -0.87 -20.30
CA SER A 11 -8.03 0.26 -20.68
C SER A 11 -6.57 -0.15 -20.91
N ALA A 12 -6.09 -1.18 -20.22
CA ALA A 12 -4.75 -1.75 -20.43
C ALA A 12 -4.55 -2.29 -21.86
N ILE A 13 -5.58 -2.92 -22.45
CA ILE A 13 -5.53 -3.43 -23.83
C ILE A 13 -5.61 -2.26 -24.81
N VAL A 14 -6.52 -1.30 -24.56
CA VAL A 14 -6.71 -0.12 -25.42
C VAL A 14 -5.46 0.77 -25.45
N ASP A 15 -4.77 0.92 -24.32
CA ASP A 15 -3.51 1.64 -24.25
C ASP A 15 -2.42 0.92 -25.07
N GLN A 16 -2.37 -0.42 -25.00
CA GLN A 16 -1.41 -1.19 -25.82
C GLN A 16 -1.74 -1.16 -27.31
N MET A 17 -3.00 -1.05 -27.71
CA MET A 17 -3.35 -0.87 -29.13
C MET A 17 -2.71 0.39 -29.73
N ARG A 18 -2.54 1.44 -28.92
CA ARG A 18 -1.86 2.68 -29.32
C ARG A 18 -0.34 2.52 -29.28
N ASP A 19 0.20 1.96 -28.21
CA ASP A 19 1.63 1.97 -27.94
C ASP A 19 2.37 0.81 -28.65
N SER A 20 1.75 -0.37 -28.76
CA SER A 20 2.30 -1.57 -29.40
C SER A 20 1.17 -2.52 -29.86
N PRO A 21 0.69 -2.40 -31.12
CA PRO A 21 -0.41 -3.21 -31.63
C PRO A 21 -0.18 -4.73 -31.53
N GLY A 22 1.06 -5.19 -31.79
CA GLY A 22 1.40 -6.62 -31.66
C GLY A 22 1.27 -7.14 -30.23
N THR A 23 1.70 -6.35 -29.26
CA THR A 23 1.52 -6.68 -27.83
C THR A 23 0.04 -6.68 -27.45
N ALA A 24 -0.76 -5.78 -28.01
CA ALA A 24 -2.20 -5.73 -27.77
C ALA A 24 -2.92 -7.00 -28.23
N VAL A 25 -2.56 -7.54 -29.40
CA VAL A 25 -3.09 -8.82 -29.91
C VAL A 25 -2.73 -9.96 -28.95
N HIS A 26 -1.46 -10.06 -28.55
CA HIS A 26 -1.02 -11.09 -27.61
C HIS A 26 -1.77 -11.01 -26.28
N ILE A 27 -1.95 -9.81 -25.71
CA ILE A 27 -2.72 -9.60 -24.48
C ILE A 27 -4.20 -9.97 -24.67
N TYR A 28 -4.77 -9.64 -25.83
CA TYR A 28 -6.16 -9.97 -26.14
C TYR A 28 -6.37 -11.48 -26.24
N GLU A 29 -5.45 -12.23 -26.84
CA GLU A 29 -5.53 -13.69 -27.00
C GLU A 29 -5.19 -14.46 -25.72
N SER A 30 -4.39 -13.87 -24.82
CA SER A 30 -3.93 -14.50 -23.57
C SER A 30 -4.87 -14.29 -22.39
N GLN A 31 -4.91 -15.23 -21.45
CA GLN A 31 -5.65 -15.06 -20.20
C GLN A 31 -4.82 -14.27 -19.18
N HIS A 32 -5.45 -13.27 -18.56
CA HIS A 32 -4.83 -12.42 -17.55
C HIS A 32 -5.75 -12.24 -16.35
N GLU A 33 -5.26 -12.52 -15.16
CA GLU A 33 -5.92 -12.16 -13.91
C GLU A 33 -4.85 -11.63 -12.95
N ASN A 34 -4.69 -10.31 -12.95
CA ASN A 34 -3.72 -9.61 -12.12
C ASN A 34 -4.24 -8.21 -11.75
N PRO A 35 -3.56 -7.49 -10.83
CA PRO A 35 -4.01 -6.18 -10.37
C PRO A 35 -4.24 -5.13 -11.47
N ASP A 36 -3.52 -5.18 -12.60
CA ASP A 36 -3.67 -4.23 -13.72
C ASP A 36 -4.73 -4.68 -14.76
N LEU A 37 -5.06 -5.97 -14.81
CA LEU A 37 -5.91 -6.54 -15.86
C LEU A 37 -6.60 -7.83 -15.42
N ILE A 38 -7.94 -7.81 -15.48
CA ILE A 38 -8.79 -9.00 -15.54
C ILE A 38 -9.28 -9.14 -16.98
N TRP A 39 -8.82 -10.19 -17.65
CA TRP A 39 -9.16 -10.55 -19.02
C TRP A 39 -9.17 -12.07 -19.17
N THR A 40 -10.36 -12.65 -19.07
CA THR A 40 -10.59 -14.11 -19.11
C THR A 40 -11.19 -14.55 -20.44
N ASP A 41 -11.24 -15.86 -20.68
CA ASP A 41 -11.98 -16.43 -21.81
C ASP A 41 -13.46 -16.00 -21.80
N ASP A 42 -14.09 -15.99 -20.63
CA ASP A 42 -15.47 -15.50 -20.50
C ASP A 42 -15.60 -14.02 -20.89
N SER A 43 -14.62 -13.19 -20.51
CA SER A 43 -14.59 -11.78 -20.91
C SER A 43 -14.44 -11.63 -22.42
N ARG A 44 -13.55 -12.41 -23.05
CA ARG A 44 -13.38 -12.48 -24.51
C ARG A 44 -14.68 -12.87 -25.20
N ILE A 45 -15.29 -13.98 -24.77
CA ILE A 45 -16.52 -14.53 -25.35
C ILE A 45 -17.64 -13.49 -25.24
N LYS A 46 -17.83 -12.88 -24.07
CA LYS A 46 -18.84 -11.85 -23.84
C LYS A 46 -18.65 -10.64 -24.75
N VAL A 47 -17.41 -10.16 -24.90
CA VAL A 47 -17.08 -9.06 -25.82
C VAL A 47 -17.39 -9.44 -27.26
N SER A 48 -16.89 -10.59 -27.73
CA SER A 48 -17.11 -11.05 -29.11
C SER A 48 -18.59 -11.23 -29.42
N GLN A 49 -19.35 -11.89 -28.56
CA GLN A 49 -20.79 -12.09 -28.72
C GLN A 49 -21.55 -10.75 -28.78
N THR A 50 -21.19 -9.80 -27.91
CA THR A 50 -21.85 -8.48 -27.88
C THR A 50 -21.55 -7.68 -29.14
N VAL A 51 -20.29 -7.66 -29.58
CA VAL A 51 -19.89 -6.96 -30.81
C VAL A 51 -20.56 -7.61 -32.03
N THR A 52 -20.57 -8.94 -32.14
CA THR A 52 -21.27 -9.65 -33.21
C THR A 52 -22.75 -9.32 -33.23
N ARG A 53 -23.41 -9.26 -32.07
CA ARG A 53 -24.82 -8.86 -31.97
C ARG A 53 -25.02 -7.44 -32.50
N TRP A 54 -24.22 -6.47 -32.06
CA TRP A 54 -24.33 -5.09 -32.53
C TRP A 54 -24.09 -4.95 -34.03
N THR A 55 -23.12 -5.70 -34.58
CA THR A 55 -22.86 -5.72 -36.02
C THR A 55 -24.06 -6.29 -36.78
N ASN A 56 -24.67 -7.36 -36.31
CA ASN A 56 -25.85 -7.96 -36.93
C ASN A 56 -27.07 -7.04 -36.85
N ASP A 57 -27.30 -6.38 -35.71
CA ASP A 57 -28.39 -5.43 -35.52
C ASP A 57 -28.24 -4.24 -36.48
N LEU A 58 -27.03 -3.69 -36.60
CA LEU A 58 -26.73 -2.62 -37.54
C LEU A 58 -26.92 -3.07 -39.00
N TYR A 59 -26.42 -4.26 -39.34
CA TYR A 59 -26.56 -4.81 -40.69
C TYR A 59 -28.04 -4.95 -41.09
N ASN A 60 -28.86 -5.50 -40.20
CA ASN A 60 -30.30 -5.63 -40.45
C ASN A 60 -30.97 -4.26 -40.61
N ALA A 61 -30.63 -3.29 -39.76
CA ALA A 61 -31.16 -1.93 -39.87
C ALA A 61 -30.75 -1.25 -41.17
N GLN A 62 -29.51 -1.45 -41.63
CA GLN A 62 -29.01 -0.89 -42.89
C GLN A 62 -29.59 -1.57 -44.13
N ARG A 63 -29.99 -2.84 -44.01
CA ARG A 63 -30.71 -3.55 -45.07
C ARG A 63 -32.09 -2.94 -45.30
N ASP A 64 -32.75 -2.50 -44.24
CA ASP A 64 -34.09 -1.91 -44.30
C ASP A 64 -34.04 -0.39 -44.62
N ASP A 65 -33.04 0.34 -44.07
CA ASP A 65 -32.75 1.75 -44.36
C ASP A 65 -31.23 1.99 -44.54
N PRO A 66 -30.74 2.21 -45.78
CA PRO A 66 -29.33 2.47 -46.04
C PRO A 66 -28.74 3.68 -45.30
N ASN A 67 -29.57 4.62 -44.85
CA ASN A 67 -29.12 5.80 -44.10
C ASN A 67 -29.08 5.57 -42.58
N SER A 68 -29.35 4.36 -42.10
CA SER A 68 -29.32 4.04 -40.68
C SER A 68 -27.92 4.23 -40.08
N ILE A 69 -27.84 5.06 -39.04
CA ILE A 69 -26.59 5.40 -38.33
C ILE A 69 -26.51 4.61 -37.04
N TRP A 70 -25.41 3.87 -36.85
CA TRP A 70 -25.14 3.18 -35.59
C TRP A 70 -24.93 4.18 -34.45
N LYS A 71 -25.64 3.96 -33.34
CA LYS A 71 -25.44 4.69 -32.09
C LYS A 71 -24.89 3.74 -31.05
N PHE A 72 -23.83 4.15 -30.35
CA PHE A 72 -23.24 3.34 -29.30
C PHE A 72 -24.24 3.22 -28.13
N PRO A 73 -24.55 2.00 -27.66
CA PRO A 73 -25.45 1.82 -26.52
C PRO A 73 -24.85 2.46 -25.26
N GLU A 74 -25.54 3.42 -24.65
CA GLU A 74 -24.96 4.22 -23.54
C GLU A 74 -24.67 3.40 -22.29
N GLU A 75 -25.43 2.33 -22.03
CA GLU A 75 -25.39 1.53 -20.78
C GLU A 75 -24.41 0.34 -20.80
N VAL A 76 -23.65 0.13 -21.87
CA VAL A 76 -22.86 -1.10 -21.97
C VAL A 76 -21.45 -0.92 -21.40
N SER A 77 -21.19 -1.63 -20.30
CA SER A 77 -19.86 -1.93 -19.78
C SER A 77 -19.66 -3.44 -19.83
N LEU A 78 -18.76 -3.90 -20.71
CA LEU A 78 -18.50 -5.33 -20.91
C LEU A 78 -17.32 -5.86 -20.08
N SER A 79 -16.55 -4.96 -19.45
CA SER A 79 -15.53 -5.35 -18.49
C SER A 79 -16.22 -6.14 -17.36
N GLY A 80 -15.90 -7.43 -17.23
CA GLY A 80 -16.51 -8.39 -16.31
C GLY A 80 -16.19 -8.13 -14.83
N THR A 81 -16.30 -6.88 -14.39
CA THR A 81 -15.84 -6.35 -13.11
C THR A 81 -16.98 -6.16 -12.12
N SER A 82 -18.12 -6.82 -12.34
CA SER A 82 -19.30 -6.68 -11.47
C SER A 82 -18.96 -7.17 -10.07
N GLY A 83 -18.94 -6.27 -9.09
CA GLY A 83 -18.62 -6.56 -7.69
C GLY A 83 -17.13 -6.40 -7.32
N GLU A 84 -16.25 -6.05 -8.26
CA GLU A 84 -14.86 -5.73 -7.96
C GLU A 84 -14.69 -4.24 -7.62
N VAL A 85 -13.95 -3.92 -6.56
CA VAL A 85 -13.59 -2.55 -6.23
C VAL A 85 -12.34 -2.16 -7.04
N VAL A 86 -12.53 -1.22 -7.96
CA VAL A 86 -11.48 -0.75 -8.89
C VAL A 86 -11.14 0.70 -8.58
N VAL A 87 -9.85 0.98 -8.40
CA VAL A 87 -9.33 2.34 -8.15
C VAL A 87 -8.19 2.62 -9.12
N GLY A 88 -8.27 3.71 -9.87
CA GLY A 88 -7.25 4.06 -10.87
C GLY A 88 -7.04 2.99 -11.96
N GLY A 89 -8.04 2.14 -12.20
CA GLY A 89 -7.94 0.99 -13.10
C GLY A 89 -7.30 -0.26 -12.49
N VAL A 90 -7.05 -0.27 -11.18
CA VAL A 90 -6.42 -1.38 -10.46
C VAL A 90 -7.44 -2.12 -9.61
N TYR A 91 -7.44 -3.45 -9.67
CA TYR A 91 -8.33 -4.33 -8.92
C TYR A 91 -7.79 -4.55 -7.50
N LEU A 92 -8.42 -3.92 -6.51
CA LEU A 92 -7.87 -3.89 -5.14
C LEU A 92 -7.75 -5.27 -4.51
N ARG A 93 -8.72 -6.17 -4.75
CA ARG A 93 -8.70 -7.55 -4.24
C ARG A 93 -7.44 -8.30 -4.70
N LEU A 94 -7.12 -8.20 -5.99
CA LEU A 94 -5.94 -8.86 -6.57
C LEU A 94 -4.65 -8.21 -6.07
N LEU A 95 -4.63 -6.88 -5.92
CA LEU A 95 -3.46 -6.18 -5.39
C LEU A 95 -3.21 -6.53 -3.92
N GLN A 96 -4.26 -6.68 -3.13
CA GLN A 96 -4.15 -7.11 -1.73
C GLN A 96 -3.57 -8.52 -1.62
N ALA A 97 -3.92 -9.42 -2.55
CA ALA A 97 -3.34 -10.76 -2.60
C ALA A 97 -1.86 -10.76 -3.01
N ASN A 98 -1.40 -9.74 -3.75
CA ASN A 98 0.00 -9.56 -4.13
C ASN A 98 0.45 -8.10 -4.01
N PRO A 99 0.74 -7.60 -2.78
CA PRO A 99 1.06 -6.19 -2.56
C PRO A 99 2.37 -5.70 -3.19
N SER A 100 3.27 -6.62 -3.54
CA SER A 100 4.54 -6.34 -4.23
C SER A 100 4.41 -6.30 -5.76
N TRP A 101 3.18 -6.45 -6.29
CA TRP A 101 2.95 -6.35 -7.72
C TRP A 101 3.41 -5.00 -8.29
N VAL A 102 4.22 -5.04 -9.34
CA VAL A 102 4.75 -3.86 -10.01
C VAL A 102 3.69 -3.30 -10.94
N LEU A 103 2.93 -2.32 -10.46
CA LEU A 103 1.89 -1.65 -11.23
C LEU A 103 2.49 -0.87 -12.42
N ARG A 104 1.70 -0.73 -13.48
CA ARG A 104 2.11 0.06 -14.66
C ARG A 104 2.25 1.55 -14.34
N LYS A 105 1.34 2.10 -13.53
CA LYS A 105 1.27 3.53 -13.18
C LYS A 105 1.20 3.71 -11.66
N PRO A 106 2.23 3.33 -10.90
CA PRO A 106 2.16 3.25 -9.44
C PRO A 106 1.93 4.61 -8.78
N LYS A 107 2.49 5.69 -9.33
CA LYS A 107 2.28 7.05 -8.82
C LYS A 107 0.83 7.50 -8.96
N GLN A 108 0.25 7.29 -10.15
CA GLN A 108 -1.15 7.64 -10.41
C GLN A 108 -2.09 6.82 -9.53
N PHE A 109 -1.84 5.51 -9.41
CA PHE A 109 -2.63 4.63 -8.56
C PHE A 109 -2.64 5.12 -7.10
N VAL A 110 -1.49 5.52 -6.56
CA VAL A 110 -1.41 6.04 -5.19
C VAL A 110 -2.24 7.32 -5.04
N CYS A 111 -2.18 8.26 -5.98
CA CYS A 111 -3.06 9.43 -5.97
C CYS A 111 -4.53 9.03 -5.95
N ASP A 112 -4.95 8.18 -6.89
CA ASP A 112 -6.33 7.74 -7.05
C ASP A 112 -6.82 6.97 -5.80
N LEU A 113 -5.94 6.22 -5.13
CA LEU A 113 -6.23 5.49 -3.89
C LEU A 113 -6.51 6.42 -2.72
N PHE A 114 -5.73 7.50 -2.57
CA PHE A 114 -5.97 8.48 -1.52
C PHE A 114 -7.16 9.39 -1.84
N ASP A 115 -7.42 9.70 -3.10
CA ASP A 115 -8.63 10.42 -3.51
C ASP A 115 -9.88 9.57 -3.23
N ALA A 116 -9.88 8.29 -3.60
CA ALA A 116 -10.97 7.36 -3.28
C ALA A 116 -11.19 7.20 -1.77
N LEU A 117 -10.10 7.12 -1.00
CA LEU A 117 -10.18 7.12 0.47
C LEU A 117 -10.86 8.39 0.98
N LEU A 118 -10.38 9.58 0.58
CA LEU A 118 -10.91 10.86 1.04
C LEU A 118 -12.39 11.05 0.69
N ASP A 119 -12.81 10.59 -0.49
CA ASP A 119 -14.21 10.64 -0.91
C ASP A 119 -15.12 9.80 0.00
N ILE A 120 -14.68 8.62 0.42
CA ILE A 120 -15.44 7.77 1.35
C ILE A 120 -15.41 8.33 2.78
N LEU A 121 -14.26 8.87 3.22
CA LEU A 121 -14.15 9.53 4.52
C LEU A 121 -15.10 10.74 4.61
N ALA A 122 -15.21 11.53 3.54
CA ALA A 122 -16.11 12.68 3.45
C ALA A 122 -17.59 12.30 3.57
N LYS A 123 -17.96 11.11 3.07
CA LYS A 123 -19.31 10.55 3.21
C LYS A 123 -19.59 9.97 4.60
N GLY A 124 -18.58 9.94 5.48
CA GLY A 124 -18.73 9.49 6.87
C GLY A 124 -18.65 7.97 7.07
N GLY A 125 -18.30 7.20 6.03
CA GLY A 125 -18.24 5.73 6.11
C GLY A 125 -19.58 5.10 6.48
N GLY A 126 -20.64 5.47 5.76
CA GLY A 126 -22.00 4.97 5.99
C GLY A 126 -22.13 3.45 5.88
N THR A 127 -23.28 2.89 6.28
CA THR A 127 -23.51 1.45 6.42
C THR A 127 -23.28 0.61 5.16
N GLY A 128 -23.32 1.21 3.96
CA GLY A 128 -23.01 0.55 2.68
C GLY A 128 -21.55 0.68 2.21
N ASP A 129 -20.80 1.66 2.73
CA ASP A 129 -19.44 1.96 2.27
C ASP A 129 -18.36 1.33 3.16
N GLY A 130 -18.74 0.68 4.26
CA GLY A 130 -17.81 0.12 5.25
C GLY A 130 -16.88 -0.94 4.68
N GLU A 131 -17.39 -1.87 3.88
CA GLU A 131 -16.58 -2.93 3.26
C GLU A 131 -15.59 -2.35 2.24
N THR A 132 -16.05 -1.42 1.40
CA THR A 132 -15.22 -0.71 0.43
C THR A 132 -14.13 0.10 1.13
N LEU A 133 -14.46 0.78 2.24
CA LEU A 133 -13.51 1.53 3.05
C LEU A 133 -12.44 0.61 3.65
N GLU A 134 -12.84 -0.51 4.25
CA GLU A 134 -11.88 -1.47 4.80
C GLU A 134 -10.99 -2.07 3.71
N LEU A 135 -11.53 -2.38 2.53
CA LEU A 135 -10.74 -2.87 1.40
C LEU A 135 -9.73 -1.83 0.91
N ILE A 136 -10.13 -0.57 0.76
CA ILE A 136 -9.24 0.53 0.36
C ILE A 136 -8.12 0.72 1.38
N VAL A 137 -8.48 0.82 2.67
CA VAL A 137 -7.51 1.07 3.74
C VAL A 137 -6.55 -0.11 3.91
N SER A 138 -7.06 -1.33 3.88
CA SER A 138 -6.22 -2.53 4.01
C SER A 138 -5.29 -2.71 2.81
N THR A 139 -5.77 -2.42 1.59
CA THR A 139 -4.92 -2.42 0.38
C THR A 139 -3.86 -1.34 0.45
N MET A 140 -4.21 -0.11 0.85
CA MET A 140 -3.28 0.99 1.07
C MET A 140 -2.19 0.60 2.08
N VAL A 141 -2.56 0.04 3.23
CA VAL A 141 -1.58 -0.42 4.23
C VAL A 141 -0.66 -1.49 3.65
N ALA A 142 -1.20 -2.49 2.96
CA ALA A 142 -0.42 -3.58 2.37
C ALA A 142 0.57 -3.08 1.32
N VAL A 143 0.11 -2.22 0.39
CA VAL A 143 0.92 -1.67 -0.70
C VAL A 143 2.00 -0.74 -0.18
N LEU A 144 1.68 0.18 0.73
CA LEU A 144 2.66 1.13 1.28
C LEU A 144 3.69 0.43 2.19
N SER A 145 3.31 -0.68 2.84
CA SER A 145 4.25 -1.52 3.59
C SER A 145 5.20 -2.28 2.66
N ALA A 146 4.70 -2.82 1.55
CA ALA A 146 5.51 -3.56 0.57
C ALA A 146 6.36 -2.65 -0.32
N GLN A 147 5.88 -1.45 -0.63
CA GLN A 147 6.46 -0.52 -1.61
C GLN A 147 6.65 0.88 -1.01
N ARG A 148 7.47 0.96 0.05
CA ARG A 148 7.74 2.22 0.79
C ARG A 148 8.14 3.44 -0.06
N PRO A 149 8.88 3.33 -1.17
CA PRO A 149 9.22 4.49 -2.01
C PRO A 149 8.00 5.26 -2.56
N LEU A 150 6.82 4.64 -2.59
CA LEU A 150 5.59 5.30 -3.01
C LEU A 150 5.17 6.45 -2.07
N LEU A 151 5.56 6.39 -0.79
CA LEU A 151 5.27 7.44 0.20
C LEU A 151 5.93 8.78 -0.15
N GLU A 152 7.10 8.76 -0.80
CA GLU A 152 7.81 9.99 -1.20
C GLU A 152 7.03 10.82 -2.22
N TYR A 153 6.15 10.19 -3.01
CA TYR A 153 5.30 10.91 -3.94
C TYR A 153 4.13 11.61 -3.24
N LEU A 154 3.64 11.05 -2.13
CA LEU A 154 2.48 11.58 -1.39
C LEU A 154 2.78 12.87 -0.64
N SER A 155 4.02 13.07 -0.19
CA SER A 155 4.40 14.27 0.56
C SER A 155 4.18 15.56 -0.24
N ALA A 156 4.14 15.50 -1.58
CA ALA A 156 3.95 16.66 -2.45
C ALA A 156 2.48 16.90 -2.87
N LEU A 157 1.56 15.98 -2.60
CA LEU A 157 0.22 15.98 -3.22
C LEU A 157 -0.88 16.60 -2.33
N GLY A 158 -0.59 16.89 -1.06
CA GLY A 158 -1.54 17.52 -0.14
C GLY A 158 -2.62 16.57 0.42
N HIS A 159 -2.54 15.26 0.15
CA HIS A 159 -3.43 14.26 0.75
C HIS A 159 -3.22 14.11 2.25
N ILE A 160 -1.97 14.21 2.73
CA ILE A 160 -1.60 13.96 4.14
C ILE A 160 -2.40 14.84 5.10
N PRO A 161 -2.43 16.19 4.98
CA PRO A 161 -3.24 17.04 5.86
C PRO A 161 -4.74 16.77 5.77
N ARG A 162 -5.24 16.40 4.57
CA ARG A 162 -6.66 16.11 4.37
C ARG A 162 -7.08 14.84 5.11
N VAL A 163 -6.24 13.82 5.10
CA VAL A 163 -6.48 12.55 5.81
C VAL A 163 -6.39 12.75 7.33
N THR A 164 -5.41 13.51 7.83
CA THR A 164 -5.24 13.73 9.27
C THR A 164 -6.42 14.48 9.90
N ASN A 165 -7.09 15.36 9.15
CA ASN A 165 -8.31 16.03 9.62
C ASN A 165 -9.44 15.07 10.00
N TYR A 166 -9.46 13.85 9.44
CA TYR A 166 -10.48 12.83 9.77
C TYR A 166 -10.17 12.03 11.04
N LEU A 167 -8.99 12.19 11.67
CA LEU A 167 -8.66 11.53 12.94
C LEU A 167 -9.61 11.95 14.09
N SER A 168 -10.13 13.17 14.02
CA SER A 168 -11.08 13.74 14.99
C SER A 168 -12.56 13.52 14.60
N SER A 169 -12.83 12.66 13.62
CA SER A 169 -14.21 12.33 13.20
C SER A 169 -14.96 11.59 14.30
N LYS A 170 -16.30 11.65 14.24
CA LYS A 170 -17.19 10.91 15.17
C LYS A 170 -17.47 9.47 14.71
N SER A 171 -17.16 9.15 13.45
CA SER A 171 -17.45 7.85 12.84
C SER A 171 -16.33 6.85 13.12
N LEU A 172 -16.66 5.71 13.75
CA LEU A 172 -15.68 4.69 14.15
C LEU A 172 -14.90 4.09 12.95
N PRO A 173 -15.53 3.78 11.79
CA PRO A 173 -14.81 3.34 10.60
C PRO A 173 -13.89 4.42 10.02
N VAL A 174 -14.34 5.69 10.00
CA VAL A 174 -13.56 6.82 9.48
C VAL A 174 -12.31 7.06 10.31
N VAL A 175 -12.43 7.05 11.64
CA VAL A 175 -11.29 7.22 12.55
C VAL A 175 -10.28 6.08 12.40
N ARG A 176 -10.74 4.83 12.19
CA ARG A 176 -9.86 3.69 11.87
C ARG A 176 -9.03 3.93 10.64
N ALA A 177 -9.72 4.26 9.55
CA ALA A 177 -9.17 4.44 8.23
C ALA A 177 -8.13 5.56 8.25
N ALA A 178 -8.50 6.70 8.84
CA ALA A 178 -7.60 7.84 9.03
C ALA A 178 -6.39 7.49 9.91
N THR A 179 -6.57 6.72 10.99
CA THR A 179 -5.46 6.31 11.87
C THR A 179 -4.49 5.36 11.16
N LEU A 180 -5.01 4.37 10.41
CA LEU A 180 -4.19 3.43 9.64
C LEU A 180 -3.45 4.14 8.51
N ALA A 181 -4.10 5.07 7.81
CA ALA A 181 -3.46 5.90 6.79
C ALA A 181 -2.35 6.78 7.38
N THR A 182 -2.66 7.47 8.49
CA THR A 182 -1.70 8.31 9.20
C THR A 182 -0.49 7.51 9.65
N HIS A 183 -0.69 6.31 10.18
CA HIS A 183 0.41 5.42 10.56
C HIS A 183 1.35 5.13 9.37
N GLN A 184 0.82 4.87 8.16
CA GLN A 184 1.67 4.65 6.98
C GLN A 184 2.54 5.86 6.65
N PHE A 185 2.01 7.08 6.81
CA PHE A 185 2.78 8.31 6.60
C PHE A 185 3.94 8.44 7.61
N THR A 186 3.77 7.99 8.85
CA THR A 186 4.84 8.07 9.87
C THR A 186 6.04 7.19 9.57
N ASN A 187 5.90 6.20 8.67
CA ASN A 187 6.99 5.32 8.26
C ASN A 187 7.95 5.97 7.23
N ASN A 188 7.73 7.22 6.86
CA ASN A 188 8.56 7.96 5.91
C ASN A 188 8.86 9.38 6.43
N GLN A 189 10.13 9.77 6.44
CA GLN A 189 10.57 11.05 7.00
C GLN A 189 10.01 12.27 6.25
N MET A 190 9.85 12.19 4.91
CA MET A 190 9.29 13.27 4.11
C MET A 190 7.80 13.47 4.38
N CYS A 191 7.06 12.39 4.61
CA CYS A 191 5.68 12.48 5.07
C CYS A 191 5.60 12.99 6.51
N GLY A 192 6.54 12.60 7.36
CA GLY A 192 6.69 13.08 8.74
C GLY A 192 6.82 14.60 8.82
N SER A 193 7.67 15.22 8.00
CA SER A 193 7.82 16.69 7.98
C SER A 193 6.54 17.42 7.58
N VAL A 194 5.74 16.85 6.66
CA VAL A 194 4.41 17.38 6.33
C VAL A 194 3.46 17.25 7.53
N LEU A 195 3.50 16.12 8.23
CA LEU A 195 2.67 15.89 9.42
C LEU A 195 2.98 16.86 10.57
N GLU A 196 4.23 17.32 10.73
CA GLU A 196 4.60 18.33 11.72
C GLU A 196 3.84 19.65 11.54
N SER A 197 3.47 19.99 10.30
CA SER A 197 2.68 21.19 10.00
C SER A 197 1.18 21.02 10.23
N THR A 198 0.72 19.84 10.63
CA THR A 198 -0.70 19.48 10.86
C THR A 198 -0.95 19.15 12.32
N ASP A 199 -2.19 19.26 12.81
CA ASP A 199 -2.56 18.91 14.20
C ASP A 199 -2.65 17.38 14.44
N VAL A 200 -1.67 16.62 13.94
CA VAL A 200 -1.66 15.15 13.95
C VAL A 200 -1.74 14.57 15.36
N ILE A 201 -1.08 15.19 16.34
CA ILE A 201 -1.07 14.68 17.72
C ILE A 201 -2.45 14.80 18.37
N ALA A 202 -3.11 15.95 18.21
CA ALA A 202 -4.46 16.16 18.72
C ALA A 202 -5.44 15.17 18.07
N GLY A 203 -5.32 14.95 16.76
CA GLY A 203 -6.07 13.94 16.02
C GLY A 203 -5.85 12.52 16.56
N LEU A 204 -4.60 12.09 16.74
CA LEU A 204 -4.28 10.76 17.27
C LEU A 204 -4.81 10.56 18.70
N VAL A 205 -4.73 11.58 19.56
CA VAL A 205 -5.32 11.52 20.91
C VAL A 205 -6.84 11.39 20.86
N ALA A 206 -7.51 12.12 19.97
CA ALA A 206 -8.95 11.98 19.77
C ALA A 206 -9.32 10.58 19.27
N ALA A 207 -8.57 10.05 18.29
CA ALA A 207 -8.75 8.71 17.75
C ALA A 207 -8.58 7.62 18.82
N MET A 208 -7.55 7.74 19.68
CA MET A 208 -7.31 6.80 20.79
C MET A 208 -8.43 6.81 21.82
N LYS A 209 -9.01 7.98 22.13
CA LYS A 209 -10.15 8.10 23.05
C LYS A 209 -11.41 7.45 22.50
N LEU A 210 -11.65 7.59 21.19
CA LEU A 210 -12.83 7.01 20.55
C LEU A 210 -12.69 5.50 20.32
N ARG A 211 -11.48 5.03 20.01
CA ARG A 211 -11.20 3.66 19.55
C ARG A 211 -10.03 3.03 20.33
N PRO A 212 -10.33 2.31 21.43
CA PRO A 212 -9.31 1.63 22.23
C PRO A 212 -8.50 0.57 21.45
N ASP A 213 -9.08 -0.01 20.40
CA ASP A 213 -8.43 -1.00 19.53
C ASP A 213 -7.32 -0.40 18.65
N MET A 214 -7.37 0.92 18.42
CA MET A 214 -6.36 1.65 17.62
C MET A 214 -5.22 2.22 18.45
N VAL A 215 -5.27 2.12 19.79
CA VAL A 215 -4.25 2.70 20.69
C VAL A 215 -2.85 2.21 20.35
N GLY A 216 -2.67 0.90 20.08
CA GLY A 216 -1.36 0.36 19.72
C GLY A 216 -0.77 1.02 18.46
N VAL A 217 -1.57 1.13 17.39
CA VAL A 217 -1.15 1.74 16.11
C VAL A 217 -0.92 3.24 16.25
N ALA A 218 -1.75 3.94 17.03
CA ALA A 218 -1.59 5.36 17.27
C ALA A 218 -0.34 5.66 18.11
N CYS A 219 -0.03 4.84 19.12
CA CYS A 219 1.21 4.95 19.89
C CYS A 219 2.45 4.66 19.04
N GLU A 220 2.40 3.68 18.14
CA GLU A 220 3.46 3.42 17.17
C GLU A 220 3.66 4.61 16.23
N SER A 221 2.56 5.22 15.77
CA SER A 221 2.60 6.43 14.93
C SER A 221 3.27 7.60 15.67
N LEU A 222 2.93 7.81 16.95
CA LEU A 222 3.58 8.82 17.79
C LEU A 222 5.07 8.52 17.95
N HIS A 223 5.43 7.27 18.27
CA HIS A 223 6.83 6.86 18.38
C HIS A 223 7.62 7.13 17.10
N ASN A 224 7.07 6.78 15.94
CA ASN A 224 7.71 7.02 14.64
C ASN A 224 7.88 8.52 14.36
N LEU A 225 6.88 9.35 14.67
CA LEU A 225 6.97 10.80 14.53
C LEU A 225 8.07 11.40 15.41
N PHE A 226 8.08 11.08 16.70
CA PHE A 226 9.08 11.62 17.63
C PHE A 226 10.49 11.04 17.38
N SER A 227 10.61 9.81 16.87
CA SER A 227 11.91 9.20 16.56
C SER A 227 12.47 9.66 15.22
N GLY A 228 11.59 9.93 14.24
CA GLY A 228 11.96 10.39 12.89
C GLY A 228 12.23 11.89 12.80
N SER A 229 11.71 12.67 13.76
CA SER A 229 11.81 14.13 13.78
C SER A 229 12.17 14.66 15.16
N SER A 230 13.30 15.36 15.28
CA SER A 230 13.67 16.13 16.49
C SER A 230 13.01 17.51 16.54
N SER A 231 11.88 17.68 15.87
CA SER A 231 11.22 18.97 15.70
C SER A 231 10.48 19.39 16.96
N ASN A 232 10.74 20.61 17.43
CA ASN A 232 10.04 21.18 18.57
C ASN A 232 8.53 21.37 18.29
N ALA A 233 8.13 21.49 17.02
CA ALA A 233 6.73 21.64 16.64
C ALA A 233 5.84 20.47 17.11
N LEU A 234 6.35 19.23 17.05
CA LEU A 234 5.63 18.06 17.57
C LEU A 234 5.50 18.10 19.08
N VAL A 235 6.55 18.54 19.78
CA VAL A 235 6.52 18.66 21.24
C VAL A 235 5.52 19.74 21.67
N ASP A 236 5.51 20.89 20.98
CA ASP A 236 4.52 21.97 21.15
C ASP A 236 3.09 21.46 20.96
N GLN A 237 2.84 20.71 19.89
CA GLN A 237 1.53 20.09 19.65
C GLN A 237 1.16 19.10 20.77
N GLY A 238 2.13 18.29 21.23
CA GLY A 238 1.94 17.36 22.34
C GLY A 238 1.55 18.06 23.64
N MET A 239 2.17 19.21 23.93
CA MET A 239 1.82 20.03 25.09
C MET A 239 0.40 20.60 24.97
N LYS A 240 0.04 21.18 23.81
CA LYS A 240 -1.31 21.70 23.56
C LYS A 240 -2.39 20.62 23.66
N ALA A 241 -2.10 19.42 23.17
CA ALA A 241 -3.02 18.27 23.20
C ALA A 241 -3.07 17.54 24.56
N SER A 242 -2.31 17.99 25.57
CA SER A 242 -2.15 17.27 26.85
C SER A 242 -1.76 15.80 26.65
N LEU A 243 -0.82 15.55 25.74
CA LEU A 243 -0.37 14.20 25.38
C LEU A 243 0.30 13.49 26.57
N ILE A 244 1.11 14.19 27.37
CA ILE A 244 1.88 13.57 28.46
C ILE A 244 0.96 12.96 29.54
N PRO A 245 -0.02 13.69 30.12
CA PRO A 245 -0.98 13.09 31.05
C PRO A 245 -1.75 11.93 30.43
N PHE A 246 -2.11 12.03 29.15
CA PHE A 246 -2.84 10.98 28.44
C PHE A 246 -2.01 9.69 28.31
N LEU A 247 -0.74 9.82 27.91
CA LEU A 247 0.19 8.69 27.80
C LEU A 247 0.47 8.04 29.15
N LEU A 248 0.62 8.83 30.22
CA LEU A 248 0.77 8.31 31.59
C LEU A 248 -0.47 7.52 32.02
N GLY A 249 -1.68 8.04 31.75
CA GLY A 249 -2.92 7.31 32.01
C GLY A 249 -3.04 6.00 31.21
N LEU A 250 -2.46 5.94 30.01
CA LEU A 250 -2.37 4.70 29.23
C LEU A 250 -1.37 3.67 29.81
N LEU A 251 -0.29 4.12 30.47
CA LEU A 251 0.65 3.22 31.16
C LEU A 251 0.02 2.59 32.41
N GLU A 252 -0.81 3.36 33.12
CA GLU A 252 -1.63 2.91 34.27
C GLU A 252 -2.75 1.95 33.86
N ALA A 253 -3.36 2.20 32.71
CA ALA A 253 -4.47 1.41 32.22
C ALA A 253 -4.04 0.00 31.75
N LYS A 254 -4.96 -0.97 31.91
CA LYS A 254 -4.83 -2.27 31.24
C LYS A 254 -5.11 -2.12 29.75
N LEU A 255 -4.06 -1.95 28.96
CA LEU A 255 -4.13 -1.83 27.50
C LEU A 255 -4.71 -3.10 26.87
N LYS A 256 -5.83 -2.98 26.16
CA LYS A 256 -6.43 -4.06 25.34
C LYS A 256 -5.87 -4.04 23.92
N VAL A 257 -4.55 -4.09 23.79
CA VAL A 257 -3.84 -4.01 22.51
C VAL A 257 -3.12 -5.32 22.20
N ARG A 258 -2.79 -5.57 20.92
CA ARG A 258 -2.14 -6.82 20.47
C ARG A 258 -0.84 -7.11 21.22
N ASN A 259 -0.01 -6.10 21.45
CA ASN A 259 1.24 -6.22 22.20
C ASN A 259 1.37 -5.10 23.24
N PRO A 260 0.86 -5.30 24.47
CA PRO A 260 0.90 -4.28 25.52
C PRO A 260 2.32 -3.88 25.91
N ALA A 261 3.28 -4.81 25.90
CA ALA A 261 4.66 -4.54 26.29
C ALA A 261 5.36 -3.60 25.28
N SER A 262 5.22 -3.90 23.99
CA SER A 262 5.75 -3.05 22.91
C SER A 262 5.11 -1.67 22.92
N THR A 263 3.78 -1.57 23.08
CA THR A 263 3.08 -0.29 23.18
C THR A 263 3.57 0.52 24.39
N LYS A 264 3.77 -0.11 25.56
CA LYS A 264 4.35 0.57 26.73
C LYS A 264 5.77 1.09 26.46
N ALA A 265 6.62 0.31 25.81
CA ALA A 265 7.98 0.73 25.44
C ALA A 265 7.99 1.90 24.46
N GLN A 266 7.09 1.91 23.47
CA GLN A 266 6.89 3.02 22.54
C GLN A 266 6.45 4.30 23.26
N ILE A 267 5.51 4.18 24.21
CA ILE A 267 5.06 5.30 25.05
C ILE A 267 6.22 5.87 25.88
N VAL A 268 6.99 5.01 26.56
CA VAL A 268 8.12 5.48 27.37
C VAL A 268 9.18 6.16 26.50
N THR A 269 9.50 5.60 25.33
CA THR A 269 10.44 6.23 24.38
C THR A 269 9.92 7.59 23.93
N CYS A 270 8.63 7.70 23.58
CA CYS A 270 8.00 8.97 23.23
C CYS A 270 8.16 10.02 24.35
N LEU A 271 7.90 9.65 25.60
CA LEU A 271 8.04 10.54 26.77
C LEU A 271 9.50 10.95 27.00
N LYS A 272 10.46 10.03 26.84
CA LYS A 272 11.91 10.34 26.91
C LYS A 272 12.32 11.32 25.81
N THR A 273 11.85 11.12 24.58
CA THR A 273 12.14 12.03 23.46
C THR A 273 11.56 13.42 23.70
N MET A 274 10.34 13.52 24.24
CA MET A 274 9.75 14.81 24.63
C MET A 274 10.54 15.49 25.74
N ALA A 275 11.02 14.75 26.74
CA ALA A 275 11.83 15.29 27.84
C ALA A 275 13.23 15.75 27.39
N ALA A 276 13.77 15.12 26.34
CA ALA A 276 15.05 15.51 25.73
C ALA A 276 14.95 16.76 24.82
N SER A 277 13.75 17.26 24.54
CA SER A 277 13.56 18.45 23.71
C SER A 277 14.06 19.71 24.43
N PRO A 278 14.91 20.54 23.78
CA PRO A 278 15.58 21.66 24.44
C PRO A 278 14.64 22.79 24.87
N LEU A 279 13.46 22.95 24.25
CA LEU A 279 12.53 24.06 24.55
C LEU A 279 11.53 23.73 25.67
N HIS A 280 11.19 22.46 25.87
CA HIS A 280 10.16 22.05 26.83
C HIS A 280 10.67 21.09 27.90
N SER A 281 11.97 20.78 27.93
CA SER A 281 12.58 19.84 28.87
C SER A 281 12.15 20.07 30.32
N GLU A 282 12.20 21.32 30.81
CA GLU A 282 11.81 21.66 32.18
C GLU A 282 10.31 21.46 32.45
N GLN A 283 9.44 21.83 31.50
CA GLN A 283 7.99 21.70 31.64
C GLN A 283 7.56 20.23 31.59
N VAL A 284 8.15 19.46 30.66
CA VAL A 284 7.90 18.03 30.51
C VAL A 284 8.42 17.28 31.74
N ALA A 285 9.62 17.58 32.22
CA ALA A 285 10.18 17.00 33.44
C ALA A 285 9.30 17.30 34.66
N ALA A 286 8.82 18.54 34.82
CA ALA A 286 7.95 18.91 35.93
C ALA A 286 6.60 18.17 35.95
N ILE A 287 6.06 17.79 34.78
CA ILE A 287 4.84 16.97 34.68
C ILE A 287 5.16 15.50 34.97
N LEU A 288 6.28 15.00 34.45
CA LEU A 288 6.71 13.62 34.63
C LEU A 288 7.10 13.32 36.10
N ASP A 289 7.77 14.25 36.80
CA ASP A 289 8.18 14.08 38.20
C ASP A 289 7.00 14.05 39.18
N LYS A 290 5.86 14.63 38.79
CA LYS A 290 4.61 14.55 39.56
C LYS A 290 3.95 13.18 39.45
N SER A 291 4.25 12.39 38.42
CA SER A 291 3.68 11.06 38.24
C SER A 291 4.46 10.01 39.03
N SER A 292 3.76 9.24 39.86
CA SER A 292 4.35 8.07 40.54
C SER A 292 4.75 6.98 39.56
N VAL A 293 3.98 6.82 38.48
CA VAL A 293 4.17 5.77 37.48
C VAL A 293 5.41 6.02 36.64
N TRP A 294 5.71 7.28 36.31
CA TRP A 294 6.94 7.59 35.58
C TRP A 294 8.21 7.14 36.30
N LYS A 295 8.23 7.17 37.64
CA LYS A 295 9.39 6.73 38.44
C LYS A 295 9.74 5.26 38.23
N GLU A 296 8.75 4.41 37.96
CA GLU A 296 8.96 2.99 37.69
C GLU A 296 9.53 2.74 36.28
N TYR A 297 9.25 3.64 35.33
CA TYR A 297 9.60 3.49 33.92
C TYR A 297 10.81 4.33 33.47
N LYS A 298 11.18 5.40 34.19
CA LYS A 298 12.25 6.32 33.75
C LYS A 298 13.60 5.61 33.55
N ASP A 299 13.94 4.70 34.46
CA ASP A 299 15.24 4.03 34.51
C ASP A 299 15.28 2.72 33.70
N GLN A 300 14.14 2.28 33.14
CA GLN A 300 14.08 1.07 32.32
C GLN A 300 14.65 1.34 30.92
N ASN A 301 15.64 0.54 30.52
CA ASN A 301 16.22 0.57 29.17
C ASN A 301 15.51 -0.48 28.30
N HIS A 302 14.64 -0.04 27.39
CA HIS A 302 13.68 -0.90 26.70
C HIS A 302 14.21 -1.63 25.45
N GLY A 303 15.53 -1.65 25.23
CA GLY A 303 16.15 -2.40 24.13
C GLY A 303 15.78 -3.88 24.10
N LEU A 304 15.51 -4.48 25.28
CA LEU A 304 15.09 -5.88 25.41
C LEU A 304 13.66 -6.19 24.93
N PHE A 305 12.79 -5.18 24.74
CA PHE A 305 11.41 -5.43 24.27
C PHE A 305 11.30 -5.51 22.74
N LEU A 306 12.36 -5.14 22.01
CA LEU A 306 12.43 -5.24 20.55
C LEU A 306 13.02 -6.56 20.04
N GLU A 307 13.69 -7.33 20.91
CA GLU A 307 14.35 -8.59 20.52
C GLU A 307 13.38 -9.77 20.35
N ASP A 308 12.14 -9.67 20.83
CA ASP A 308 11.12 -10.73 20.72
C ASP A 308 10.22 -10.56 19.48
N SER A 309 10.81 -10.13 18.36
CA SER A 309 10.16 -10.22 17.05
C SER A 309 10.39 -11.62 16.46
N PRO A 310 9.33 -12.39 16.13
CA PRO A 310 9.46 -13.77 15.65
C PRO A 310 10.23 -13.91 14.33
N ALA A 311 10.50 -12.80 13.63
CA ALA A 311 11.27 -12.78 12.39
C ALA A 311 12.77 -13.09 12.54
N ARG A 312 13.33 -13.12 13.77
CA ARG A 312 14.78 -13.35 13.97
C ARG A 312 15.14 -14.72 14.54
N ARG A 313 14.17 -15.55 14.93
CA ARG A 313 14.42 -16.86 15.55
C ARG A 313 14.84 -17.97 14.58
N GLU A 314 14.87 -17.71 13.28
CA GLU A 314 15.34 -18.66 12.26
C GLU A 314 16.86 -18.55 11.97
N GLY A 315 17.58 -17.61 12.60
CA GLY A 315 18.97 -17.31 12.23
C GLY A 315 20.07 -17.97 13.07
N ILE A 316 19.77 -18.55 14.23
CA ILE A 316 20.82 -18.99 15.17
C ILE A 316 20.37 -20.26 15.90
N GLU A 317 20.39 -21.40 15.21
CA GLU A 317 20.63 -22.68 15.87
C GLU A 317 21.26 -23.65 14.86
N GLY A 318 22.37 -24.24 15.27
CA GLY A 318 23.31 -24.95 14.40
C GLY A 318 22.73 -26.21 13.76
N ALA A 319 23.24 -26.51 12.56
CA ALA A 319 23.05 -27.78 11.88
C ALA A 319 23.48 -28.97 12.77
N PRO A 320 22.86 -30.14 12.54
CA PRO A 320 23.67 -31.20 11.94
C PRO A 320 23.02 -31.90 10.74
N ARG A 321 23.90 -32.11 9.76
CA ARG A 321 23.97 -33.05 8.63
C ARG A 321 22.98 -34.22 8.59
N GLY A 322 22.46 -34.51 7.39
CA GLY A 322 21.93 -35.84 7.06
C GLY A 322 21.14 -36.01 5.76
N VAL A 323 21.75 -35.76 4.59
CA VAL A 323 21.62 -36.51 3.31
C VAL A 323 20.23 -36.91 2.76
N ALA A 324 19.86 -36.40 1.57
CA ALA A 324 19.76 -37.16 0.31
C ALA A 324 18.96 -36.42 -0.78
N GLY A 325 19.56 -36.23 -1.97
CA GLY A 325 18.81 -36.24 -3.24
C GLY A 325 18.84 -34.99 -4.13
N TYR A 326 19.75 -35.00 -5.10
CA TYR A 326 19.66 -34.38 -6.43
C TYR A 326 19.92 -32.86 -6.61
N LEU A 327 21.21 -32.51 -6.75
CA LEU A 327 21.69 -31.46 -7.65
C LEU A 327 23.06 -31.87 -8.22
N THR A 328 23.15 -32.13 -9.53
CA THR A 328 24.41 -31.97 -10.27
C THR A 328 24.12 -31.51 -11.70
N GLN A 329 24.35 -30.23 -11.99
CA GLN A 329 25.23 -29.81 -13.07
C GLN A 329 25.65 -28.35 -12.83
N GLY A 330 26.88 -28.17 -12.36
CA GLY A 330 27.51 -26.87 -12.18
C GLY A 330 28.29 -26.47 -13.42
N GLN A 331 28.06 -25.25 -13.91
CA GLN A 331 28.94 -24.55 -14.84
C GLN A 331 30.22 -24.10 -14.11
N ARG A 332 31.39 -24.40 -14.68
CA ARG A 332 32.68 -23.83 -14.29
C ARG A 332 33.06 -22.67 -15.23
N PRO A 333 33.88 -21.70 -14.77
CA PRO A 333 34.25 -20.51 -15.55
C PRO A 333 35.34 -20.80 -16.59
N MET A 334 35.29 -20.13 -17.73
CA MET A 334 36.23 -20.25 -18.84
C MET A 334 37.59 -19.56 -18.57
N PRO A 335 38.74 -20.14 -18.98
CA PRO A 335 40.00 -19.43 -19.09
C PRO A 335 40.20 -18.82 -20.49
N ALA A 336 40.81 -17.62 -20.53
CA ALA A 336 41.16 -16.89 -21.74
C ALA A 336 42.57 -17.27 -22.24
N THR A 337 42.68 -17.74 -23.50
CA THR A 337 43.75 -17.51 -24.51
C THR A 337 43.68 -18.58 -25.64
N PRO A 338 43.88 -18.23 -26.93
CA PRO A 338 43.95 -19.20 -28.04
C PRO A 338 45.41 -19.42 -28.51
N PRO A 339 45.85 -20.64 -28.92
CA PRO A 339 46.10 -20.96 -30.35
C PRO A 339 46.18 -22.50 -30.66
N PRO A 340 46.72 -23.03 -31.79
CA PRO A 340 46.67 -22.66 -33.22
C PRO A 340 46.13 -23.81 -34.13
N ALA A 341 45.92 -23.51 -35.41
CA ALA A 341 45.48 -24.44 -36.46
C ALA A 341 46.62 -25.35 -36.98
N HIS A 342 46.31 -26.63 -37.22
CA HIS A 342 47.12 -27.51 -38.07
C HIS A 342 46.25 -28.16 -39.15
N ILE A 343 46.62 -27.82 -40.38
CA ILE A 343 46.25 -28.40 -41.66
C ILE A 343 46.80 -29.83 -41.74
N ASN A 344 46.04 -30.78 -42.28
CA ASN A 344 46.63 -31.82 -43.12
C ASN A 344 45.66 -32.39 -44.16
N THR A 345 46.22 -32.52 -45.34
CA THR A 345 45.68 -32.81 -46.68
C THR A 345 45.54 -34.31 -46.99
N ASN A 346 44.82 -34.59 -48.09
CA ASN A 346 45.02 -35.68 -49.08
C ASN A 346 44.43 -37.08 -48.77
N THR A 347 43.78 -37.84 -49.69
CA THR A 347 43.33 -37.67 -51.10
C THR A 347 42.47 -38.88 -51.54
N GLN A 348 41.66 -38.69 -52.61
CA GLN A 348 41.29 -39.67 -53.70
C GLN A 348 40.30 -40.83 -53.42
N LEU A 349 39.40 -41.26 -54.34
CA LEU A 349 38.88 -40.81 -55.64
C LEU A 349 37.76 -41.80 -56.10
N GLU A 350 37.01 -41.37 -57.13
CA GLU A 350 36.30 -42.12 -58.20
C GLU A 350 34.75 -42.17 -58.23
N LEU A 351 34.26 -41.57 -59.32
CA LEU A 351 32.92 -41.56 -59.93
C LEU A 351 32.87 -42.63 -61.05
N PRO A 352 31.68 -42.91 -61.60
CA PRO A 352 31.40 -42.46 -62.97
C PRO A 352 30.40 -41.30 -63.08
#